data_AF-A0A7L2IT15-F1
#
_entry.id   AF-A0A7L2IT15-F1
#
_cell.length_a   1.000
_cell.length_b   1.000
_cell.length_c   1.000
_cell.angle_alpha   90.00
_cell.angle_beta   90.00
_cell.angle_gamma   90.00
#
_symmetry.space_group_name_H-M   'P 1'
#
loop_
_entity.id
_entity.type
_entity.pdbx_description
1 polymer ?
#
loop_
_entity_poly.entity_id
_entity_poly.type
_entity_poly.pdbx_seq_one_letter_code
_entity_poly.pdbx_strand_id
1 'polypeptide(L)'
;SYTTDTKSRQENKKTIESLYRLSVDIKKIRRLKGWVLLQDVAYVKEIAGILKDMGADETSVASILERCPEAVLHSPAEVNSQRALWQLVCQNEKQLIQLIEQFPESFFTTKYHENQKANILFFQELGLKNNIITRFLTSAPNIFHNPVEKNQSVIETLQKTYLSLGGSDANMKIWILKLLSQNPFILLHTSTTIQENLEFLQKNDFTDKEVLQLLSKLKGFVFQLTPATMEKSLLFSKHVFKCSDRELRELVLKCPALLYYSVPVLEERFEGLLKEGISVAQIRETPMVLELTTQIVQYRIKKLSALGYDVKSGNLESLNGTKKDFEANYGKIQSKKERPIFNPVAPIHIED
;
A
#
# COMPACT_ATOMS: atom_id res chain seq x y z
N SER A 1 46.19 -33.61 1.27
CA SER A 1 46.43 -32.32 1.93
C SER A 1 46.23 -31.20 0.94
N TYR A 2 45.04 -30.59 0.93
CA TYR A 2 44.74 -29.42 0.12
C TYR A 2 44.83 -28.19 1.02
N THR A 3 45.92 -27.45 0.91
CA THR A 3 46.13 -26.15 1.57
C THR A 3 45.33 -25.10 0.80
N THR A 4 44.17 -24.71 1.32
CA THR A 4 43.50 -23.47 0.93
C THR A 4 44.25 -22.29 1.54
N ASP A 5 45.01 -21.59 0.70
CA ASP A 5 45.67 -20.32 0.99
C ASP A 5 44.60 -19.25 1.27
N THR A 6 44.08 -19.25 2.50
CA THR A 6 43.14 -18.23 2.98
C THR A 6 43.96 -17.06 3.48
N LYS A 7 44.63 -16.34 2.57
CA LYS A 7 45.17 -15.02 2.88
C LYS A 7 44.00 -14.16 3.35
N SER A 8 44.00 -13.87 4.65
CA SER A 8 43.16 -12.83 5.26
C SER A 8 43.30 -11.56 4.40
N ARG A 9 42.28 -11.26 3.59
CA ARG A 9 42.23 -10.00 2.84
C ARG A 9 42.30 -8.88 3.87
N GLN A 10 43.32 -8.04 3.80
CA GLN A 10 43.47 -6.90 4.70
C GLN A 10 42.45 -5.83 4.31
N GLU A 11 41.93 -5.10 5.31
CA GLU A 11 41.06 -3.97 5.03
C GLU A 11 41.80 -2.87 4.26
N ASN A 12 41.12 -2.27 3.30
CA ASN A 12 41.63 -1.16 2.50
C ASN A 12 41.79 0.09 3.38
N LYS A 13 43.03 0.35 3.79
CA LYS A 13 43.38 1.47 4.68
C LYS A 13 42.93 2.82 4.14
N LYS A 14 43.02 3.03 2.82
CA LYS A 14 42.62 4.29 2.16
C LYS A 14 41.11 4.51 2.24
N THR A 15 40.33 3.44 2.06
CA THR A 15 38.87 3.46 2.22
C THR A 15 38.48 3.80 3.64
N ILE A 16 39.09 3.13 4.63
CA ILE A 16 38.83 3.38 6.05
C ILE A 16 39.16 4.83 6.43
N GLU A 17 40.34 5.32 6.04
CA GLU A 17 40.74 6.69 6.34
C GLU A 17 39.79 7.72 5.71
N SER A 18 39.36 7.48 4.47
CA SER A 18 38.44 8.38 3.77
C SER A 18 37.06 8.40 4.43
N LEU A 19 36.56 7.24 4.89
CA LEU A 19 35.30 7.16 5.62
C LEU A 19 35.39 7.83 7.01
N TYR A 20 36.51 7.66 7.73
CA TYR A 20 36.73 8.36 9.01
C TYR A 20 36.72 9.88 8.85
N ARG A 21 37.32 10.42 7.79
CA ARG A 21 37.31 11.86 7.49
C ARG A 21 35.90 12.40 7.22
N LEU A 22 34.95 11.53 6.86
CA LEU A 22 33.54 11.86 6.68
C LEU A 22 32.70 11.58 7.93
N SER A 23 33.33 11.32 9.08
CA SER A 23 32.66 11.02 10.35
C SER A 23 31.75 9.77 10.30
N VAL A 24 32.03 8.82 9.39
CA VAL A 24 31.30 7.55 9.27
C VAL A 24 31.72 6.60 10.39
N ASP A 25 30.75 5.98 11.08
CA ASP A 25 31.02 4.93 12.06
C ASP A 25 31.52 3.63 11.39
N ILE A 26 32.86 3.48 11.34
CA ILE A 26 33.51 2.28 10.80
C ILE A 26 33.18 1.03 11.61
N LYS A 27 32.97 1.14 12.94
CA LYS A 27 32.64 -0.03 13.76
C LYS A 27 31.28 -0.60 13.34
N LYS A 28 30.32 0.29 13.02
CA LYS A 28 29.02 -0.09 12.47
C LYS A 28 29.16 -0.76 11.10
N ILE A 29 29.99 -0.23 10.20
CA ILE A 29 30.23 -0.86 8.89
C ILE A 29 30.84 -2.25 9.05
N ARG A 30 31.87 -2.42 9.88
CA ARG A 30 32.51 -3.73 10.14
C ARG A 30 31.51 -4.77 10.62
N ARG A 31 30.57 -4.37 11.49
CA ARG A 31 29.52 -5.25 12.01
C ARG A 31 28.49 -5.66 10.95
N LEU A 32 28.08 -4.74 10.09
CA LEU A 32 26.97 -4.96 9.15
C LEU A 32 27.42 -5.46 7.78
N LYS A 33 28.42 -4.81 7.18
CA LYS A 33 28.93 -5.07 5.82
C LYS A 33 30.45 -4.91 5.74
N GLY A 34 31.18 -5.57 6.67
CA GLY A 34 32.64 -5.47 6.75
C GLY A 34 33.38 -5.87 5.47
N TRP A 35 32.77 -6.73 4.63
CA TRP A 35 33.31 -7.12 3.33
C TRP A 35 33.51 -5.93 2.36
N VAL A 36 32.79 -4.82 2.53
CA VAL A 36 32.96 -3.59 1.74
C VAL A 36 34.35 -3.00 1.99
N LEU A 37 34.86 -3.08 3.21
CA LEU A 37 36.18 -2.58 3.59
C LEU A 37 37.32 -3.45 3.02
N LEU A 38 37.01 -4.66 2.55
CA LEU A 38 37.98 -5.57 1.92
C LEU A 38 38.11 -5.34 0.41
N GLN A 39 37.34 -4.43 -0.17
CA GLN A 39 37.39 -4.16 -1.61
C GLN A 39 38.58 -3.28 -1.98
N ASP A 40 39.24 -3.65 -3.08
CA ASP A 40 40.44 -2.97 -3.57
C ASP A 40 40.11 -1.57 -4.12
N VAL A 41 38.93 -1.42 -4.73
CA VAL A 41 38.44 -0.16 -5.32
C VAL A 41 37.24 0.36 -4.55
N ALA A 42 37.31 1.63 -4.13
CA ALA A 42 36.21 2.36 -3.53
C ALA A 42 36.33 3.86 -3.83
N TYR A 43 35.20 4.50 -4.10
CA TYR A 43 35.05 5.88 -4.55
C TYR A 43 34.49 6.79 -3.44
N VAL A 44 35.00 6.62 -2.21
CA VAL A 44 34.42 7.26 -1.00
C VAL A 44 34.28 8.78 -1.15
N LYS A 45 35.32 9.44 -1.66
CA LYS A 45 35.35 10.91 -1.76
C LYS A 45 34.46 11.41 -2.88
N GLU A 46 34.44 10.68 -3.98
CA GLU A 46 33.67 11.00 -5.18
C GLU A 46 32.18 10.84 -4.90
N ILE A 47 31.77 9.75 -4.25
CA ILE A 47 30.36 9.54 -3.85
C ILE A 47 29.93 10.58 -2.82
N ALA A 48 30.77 10.89 -1.83
CA ALA A 48 30.50 11.97 -0.88
C ALA A 48 30.38 13.33 -1.58
N GLY A 49 31.22 13.60 -2.59
CA GLY A 49 31.15 14.80 -3.43
C GLY A 49 29.81 14.90 -4.16
N ILE A 50 29.39 13.84 -4.85
CA ILE A 50 28.10 13.80 -5.55
C ILE A 50 26.93 14.05 -4.60
N LEU A 51 26.93 13.44 -3.41
CA LEU A 51 25.90 13.66 -2.40
C LEU A 51 25.89 15.13 -1.90
N LYS A 52 27.06 15.71 -1.67
CA LYS A 52 27.20 17.13 -1.28
C LYS A 52 26.74 18.08 -2.38
N ASP A 53 27.02 17.76 -3.65
CA ASP A 53 26.57 18.54 -4.81
C ASP A 53 25.04 18.52 -4.98
N MET A 54 24.37 17.49 -4.46
CA MET A 54 22.90 17.42 -4.36
C MET A 54 22.34 18.15 -3.13
N GLY A 55 23.21 18.65 -2.25
CA GLY A 55 22.85 19.42 -1.06
C GLY A 55 22.87 18.63 0.26
N ALA A 56 23.47 17.43 0.30
CA ALA A 56 23.68 16.71 1.56
C ALA A 56 24.71 17.42 2.44
N ASP A 57 24.39 17.60 3.72
CA ASP A 57 25.38 18.01 4.71
C ASP A 57 26.27 16.82 5.14
N GLU A 58 27.31 17.11 5.93
CA GLU A 58 28.27 16.09 6.36
C GLU A 58 27.63 14.97 7.19
N THR A 59 26.61 15.30 7.99
CA THR A 59 25.91 14.32 8.83
C THR A 59 25.01 13.43 7.99
N SER A 60 24.34 13.99 6.98
CA SER A 60 23.56 13.25 6.00
C SER A 60 24.42 12.28 5.19
N VAL A 61 25.57 12.75 4.68
CA VAL A 61 26.53 11.89 3.96
C VAL A 61 27.00 10.73 4.84
N ALA A 62 27.39 11.01 6.08
CA ALA A 62 27.82 9.97 7.02
C ALA A 62 26.70 8.94 7.25
N SER A 63 25.48 9.41 7.54
CA SER A 63 24.30 8.57 7.79
C SER A 63 23.91 7.71 6.59
N ILE A 64 24.02 8.23 5.36
CA ILE A 64 23.78 7.47 4.13
C ILE A 64 24.81 6.34 3.98
N LEU A 65 26.11 6.66 4.09
CA LEU A 65 27.19 5.68 3.92
C LEU A 65 27.22 4.63 5.04
N GLU A 66 26.76 4.95 6.24
CA GLU A 66 26.60 3.96 7.31
C GLU A 66 25.47 2.95 7.06
N ARG A 67 24.40 3.38 6.38
CA ARG A 67 23.24 2.53 6.10
C ARG A 67 23.39 1.76 4.79
N CYS A 68 24.07 2.32 3.81
CA CYS A 68 24.42 1.66 2.57
C CYS A 68 25.94 1.79 2.29
N PRO A 69 26.80 1.06 3.03
CA PRO A 69 28.25 1.10 2.85
C PRO A 69 28.70 0.75 1.43
N GLU A 70 28.00 -0.16 0.77
CA GLU A 70 28.28 -0.57 -0.61
C GLU A 70 28.12 0.56 -1.64
N ALA A 71 27.49 1.69 -1.26
CA ALA A 71 27.37 2.88 -2.12
C ALA A 71 28.73 3.33 -2.68
N VAL A 72 29.80 3.21 -1.88
CA VAL A 72 31.16 3.63 -2.28
C VAL A 72 31.81 2.71 -3.30
N LEU A 73 31.20 1.56 -3.61
CA LEU A 73 31.71 0.62 -4.60
C LEU A 73 31.20 0.93 -6.02
N HIS A 74 30.18 1.79 -6.14
CA HIS A 74 29.71 2.27 -7.44
C HIS A 74 30.63 3.34 -7.99
N SER A 75 30.87 3.29 -9.29
CA SER A 75 31.61 4.33 -9.98
C SER A 75 30.85 5.67 -9.96
N PRO A 76 31.55 6.82 -9.97
CA PRO A 76 30.91 8.12 -10.06
C PRO A 76 30.00 8.27 -11.28
N ALA A 77 30.32 7.59 -12.38
CA ALA A 77 29.49 7.58 -13.59
C ALA A 77 28.16 6.87 -13.35
N GLU A 78 28.15 5.69 -12.72
CA GLU A 78 26.92 4.97 -12.40
C GLU A 78 26.02 5.77 -11.45
N VAL A 79 26.60 6.40 -10.43
CA VAL A 79 25.85 7.21 -9.46
C VAL A 79 25.26 8.47 -10.11
N ASN A 80 25.99 9.11 -11.03
CA ASN A 80 25.46 10.26 -11.78
C ASN A 80 24.37 9.86 -12.78
N SER A 81 24.51 8.72 -13.46
CA SER A 81 23.42 8.18 -14.29
C SER A 81 22.18 7.92 -13.44
N GLN A 82 22.36 7.36 -12.25
CA GLN A 82 21.28 7.07 -11.33
C GLN A 82 20.61 8.34 -10.78
N ARG A 83 21.39 9.40 -10.49
CA ARG A 83 20.89 10.74 -10.19
C ARG A 83 19.98 11.25 -11.32
N ALA A 84 20.45 11.21 -12.56
CA ALA A 84 19.68 11.66 -13.72
C ALA A 84 18.36 10.87 -13.90
N LEU A 85 18.38 9.57 -13.62
CA LEU A 85 17.18 8.73 -13.65
C LEU A 85 16.16 9.15 -12.59
N TRP A 86 16.58 9.37 -11.33
CA TRP A 86 15.67 9.78 -10.26
C TRP A 86 15.13 11.21 -10.46
N GLN A 87 15.87 12.07 -11.16
CA GLN A 87 15.41 13.40 -11.57
C GLN A 87 14.25 13.35 -12.59
N LEU A 88 14.01 12.22 -13.27
CA LEU A 88 12.80 12.07 -14.11
C LEU A 88 11.50 12.15 -13.29
N VAL A 89 11.57 11.86 -11.99
CA VAL A 89 10.42 11.82 -11.08
C VAL A 89 10.52 12.81 -9.93
N CYS A 90 11.71 13.25 -9.54
CA CYS A 90 11.89 14.28 -8.50
C CYS A 90 11.82 15.69 -9.10
N GLN A 91 11.19 16.63 -8.39
CA GLN A 91 11.01 18.00 -8.88
C GLN A 91 12.29 18.85 -8.74
N ASN A 92 13.17 18.52 -7.79
CA ASN A 92 14.43 19.22 -7.54
C ASN A 92 15.40 18.36 -6.71
N GLU A 93 16.65 18.81 -6.63
CA GLU A 93 17.74 18.14 -5.89
C GLU A 93 17.45 18.00 -4.40
N LYS A 94 16.81 19.00 -3.78
CA LYS A 94 16.46 18.95 -2.35
C LYS A 94 15.51 17.80 -2.05
N GLN A 95 14.53 17.56 -2.92
CA GLN A 95 13.63 16.42 -2.78
C GLN A 95 14.38 15.10 -3.01
N LEU A 96 15.28 15.06 -4.00
CA LEU A 96 16.07 13.86 -4.30
C LEU A 96 16.93 13.46 -3.10
N ILE A 97 17.68 14.39 -2.52
CA ILE A 97 18.56 14.05 -1.40
C ILE A 97 17.78 13.59 -0.17
N GLN A 98 16.63 14.21 0.13
CA GLN A 98 15.74 13.75 1.22
C GLN A 98 15.26 12.31 1.01
N LEU A 99 15.02 11.90 -0.24
CA LEU A 99 14.63 10.53 -0.55
C LEU A 99 15.81 9.56 -0.44
N ILE A 100 17.00 9.94 -0.91
CA ILE A 100 18.23 9.14 -0.76
C ILE A 100 18.55 8.95 0.72
N GLU A 101 18.39 10.01 1.52
CA GLU A 101 18.53 9.94 2.96
C GLU A 101 17.51 8.99 3.60
N GLN A 102 16.31 8.82 3.06
CA GLN A 102 15.35 7.87 3.63
C GLN A 102 15.58 6.44 3.12
N PHE A 103 15.95 6.29 1.85
CA PHE A 103 16.02 5.02 1.13
C PHE A 103 17.33 4.89 0.33
N PRO A 104 18.49 4.86 0.99
CA PRO A 104 19.78 4.86 0.29
C PRO A 104 19.96 3.60 -0.58
N GLU A 105 19.52 2.44 -0.09
CA GLU A 105 19.60 1.17 -0.83
C GLU A 105 18.82 1.21 -2.16
N SER A 106 17.65 1.87 -2.17
CA SER A 106 16.85 2.04 -3.40
C SER A 106 17.59 2.87 -4.43
N PHE A 107 18.25 3.96 -4.01
CA PHE A 107 19.00 4.81 -4.92
C PHE A 107 20.23 4.10 -5.46
N PHE A 108 21.07 3.50 -4.60
CA PHE A 108 22.32 2.85 -5.00
C PHE A 108 22.14 1.50 -5.71
N THR A 109 20.91 1.09 -6.00
CA THR A 109 20.67 -0.08 -6.87
C THR A 109 20.85 0.28 -8.35
N THR A 110 22.10 0.32 -8.83
CA THR A 110 22.44 0.73 -10.21
C THR A 110 22.34 -0.40 -11.24
N LYS A 111 22.37 -1.67 -10.80
CA LYS A 111 22.37 -2.85 -11.67
C LYS A 111 21.18 -2.92 -12.65
N TYR A 112 20.06 -2.30 -12.28
CA TYR A 112 18.81 -2.36 -13.05
C TYR A 112 18.47 -1.03 -13.75
N HIS A 113 19.48 -0.19 -14.03
CA HIS A 113 19.28 1.17 -14.56
C HIS A 113 18.35 1.23 -15.79
N GLU A 114 18.59 0.40 -16.81
CA GLU A 114 17.76 0.39 -18.03
C GLU A 114 16.31 0.00 -17.74
N ASN A 115 16.10 -1.04 -16.91
CA ASN A 115 14.77 -1.47 -16.50
C ASN A 115 14.07 -0.37 -15.67
N GLN A 116 14.78 0.28 -14.77
CA GLN A 116 14.25 1.39 -13.98
C GLN A 116 13.78 2.53 -14.88
N LYS A 117 14.62 2.93 -15.85
CA LYS A 117 14.31 3.99 -16.79
C LYS A 117 13.09 3.65 -17.65
N ALA A 118 13.07 2.46 -18.25
CA ALA A 118 11.96 2.02 -19.08
C ALA A 118 10.64 1.98 -18.30
N ASN A 119 10.66 1.48 -17.06
CA ASN A 119 9.46 1.44 -16.21
C ASN A 119 8.99 2.83 -15.77
N ILE A 120 9.91 3.77 -15.46
CA ILE A 120 9.54 5.15 -15.15
C ILE A 120 8.79 5.78 -16.32
N LEU A 121 9.36 5.69 -17.53
CA LEU A 121 8.75 6.26 -18.74
C LEU A 121 7.39 5.63 -19.02
N PHE A 122 7.31 4.29 -18.95
CA PHE A 122 6.05 3.58 -19.12
C PHE A 122 4.96 4.04 -18.13
N PHE A 123 5.29 4.20 -16.84
CA PHE A 123 4.32 4.66 -15.85
C PHE A 123 3.91 6.13 -16.06
N GLN A 124 4.81 6.98 -16.55
CA GLN A 124 4.48 8.35 -16.94
C GLN A 124 3.53 8.38 -18.14
N GLU A 125 3.79 7.56 -19.17
CA GLU A 125 2.92 7.40 -20.34
C GLU A 125 1.53 6.86 -19.96
N LEU A 126 1.46 5.96 -18.98
CA LEU A 126 0.20 5.47 -18.41
C LEU A 126 -0.60 6.58 -17.69
N GLY A 127 0.06 7.71 -17.36
CA GLY A 127 -0.54 8.85 -16.68
C GLY A 127 -0.38 8.85 -15.16
N LEU A 128 0.53 8.03 -14.60
CA LEU A 128 0.84 8.08 -13.17
C LEU A 128 1.63 9.35 -12.83
N LYS A 129 1.26 9.97 -11.71
CA LYS A 129 1.97 11.14 -11.19
C LYS A 129 3.34 10.74 -10.66
N ASN A 130 4.33 11.60 -10.88
CA ASN A 130 5.70 11.39 -10.44
C ASN A 130 5.85 11.10 -8.93
N ASN A 131 5.00 11.67 -8.07
CA ASN A 131 5.02 11.36 -6.63
C ASN A 131 4.62 9.91 -6.33
N ILE A 132 3.71 9.32 -7.11
CA ILE A 132 3.32 7.91 -7.01
C ILE A 132 4.45 7.02 -7.51
N ILE A 133 5.08 7.36 -8.63
CA ILE A 133 6.22 6.62 -9.20
C ILE A 133 7.41 6.64 -8.23
N THR A 134 7.72 7.80 -7.64
CA THR A 134 8.74 7.96 -6.59
C THR A 134 8.46 7.07 -5.38
N ARG A 135 7.19 7.00 -4.95
CA ARG A 135 6.80 6.07 -3.88
C ARG A 135 7.02 4.63 -4.30
N PHE A 136 6.77 4.23 -5.55
CA PHE A 136 7.04 2.87 -5.99
C PHE A 136 8.53 2.55 -6.00
N LEU A 137 9.39 3.48 -6.45
CA LEU A 137 10.85 3.29 -6.45
C LEU A 137 11.40 3.02 -5.04
N THR A 138 10.77 3.62 -4.03
CA THR A 138 11.20 3.49 -2.63
C THR A 138 10.52 2.33 -1.91
N SER A 139 9.21 2.13 -2.06
CA SER A 139 8.45 1.11 -1.32
C SER A 139 8.31 -0.24 -2.03
N ALA A 140 8.55 -0.29 -3.35
CA ALA A 140 8.39 -1.49 -4.17
C ALA A 140 9.42 -1.53 -5.32
N PRO A 141 10.74 -1.42 -5.03
CA PRO A 141 11.79 -1.28 -6.06
C PRO A 141 11.82 -2.46 -7.06
N ASN A 142 11.41 -3.65 -6.63
CA ASN A 142 11.34 -4.84 -7.47
C ASN A 142 10.48 -4.67 -8.73
N ILE A 143 9.50 -3.75 -8.73
CA ILE A 143 8.69 -3.44 -9.91
C ILE A 143 9.56 -2.84 -11.02
N PHE A 144 10.57 -2.04 -10.66
CA PHE A 144 11.50 -1.41 -11.60
C PHE A 144 12.70 -2.28 -11.93
N HIS A 145 12.94 -3.35 -11.18
CA HIS A 145 14.00 -4.31 -11.47
C HIS A 145 13.62 -5.28 -12.60
N ASN A 146 12.32 -5.52 -12.78
CA ASN A 146 11.80 -6.38 -13.84
C ASN A 146 11.86 -5.67 -15.21
N PRO A 147 12.00 -6.42 -16.32
CA PRO A 147 11.77 -5.89 -17.66
C PRO A 147 10.40 -5.20 -17.76
N VAL A 148 10.33 -4.10 -18.52
CA VAL A 148 9.11 -3.27 -18.62
C VAL A 148 7.94 -4.04 -19.22
N GLU A 149 8.24 -5.01 -20.10
CA GLU A 149 7.27 -5.87 -20.79
C GLU A 149 6.43 -6.68 -19.80
N LYS A 150 7.02 -7.05 -18.64
CA LYS A 150 6.28 -7.74 -17.58
C LYS A 150 5.18 -6.85 -17.01
N ASN A 151 5.51 -5.60 -16.69
CA ASN A 151 4.54 -4.65 -16.15
C ASN A 151 3.50 -4.28 -17.21
N GLN A 152 3.91 -4.10 -18.47
CA GLN A 152 3.01 -3.88 -19.60
C GLN A 152 2.00 -5.02 -19.75
N SER A 153 2.47 -6.27 -19.76
CA SER A 153 1.59 -7.45 -19.90
C SER A 153 0.53 -7.53 -18.80
N VAL A 154 0.90 -7.24 -17.55
CA VAL A 154 -0.05 -7.18 -16.43
C VAL A 154 -1.07 -6.08 -16.62
N ILE A 155 -0.63 -4.86 -16.99
CA ILE A 155 -1.53 -3.73 -17.25
C ILE A 155 -2.48 -4.05 -18.40
N GLU A 156 -1.98 -4.55 -19.53
CA GLU A 156 -2.82 -4.94 -20.67
C GLU A 156 -3.84 -6.01 -20.29
N THR A 157 -3.46 -6.98 -19.45
CA THR A 157 -4.39 -8.00 -18.96
C THR A 157 -5.50 -7.37 -18.12
N LEU A 158 -5.15 -6.49 -17.18
CA LEU A 158 -6.13 -5.76 -16.37
C LEU A 158 -7.07 -4.91 -17.23
N GLN A 159 -6.54 -4.24 -18.26
CA GLN A 159 -7.32 -3.44 -19.20
C GLN A 159 -8.30 -4.30 -20.00
N LYS A 160 -7.81 -5.40 -20.60
CA LYS A 160 -8.63 -6.35 -21.37
C LYS A 160 -9.73 -6.96 -20.51
N THR A 161 -9.39 -7.39 -19.28
CA THR A 161 -10.36 -7.93 -18.32
C THR A 161 -11.42 -6.89 -17.95
N TYR A 162 -11.04 -5.65 -17.65
CA TYR A 162 -12.01 -4.62 -17.29
C TYR A 162 -13.00 -4.34 -18.44
N LEU A 163 -12.51 -4.29 -19.68
CA LEU A 163 -13.34 -4.07 -20.86
C LEU A 163 -14.22 -5.28 -21.18
N SER A 164 -13.72 -6.51 -21.04
CA SER A 164 -14.51 -7.72 -21.31
C SER A 164 -15.69 -7.86 -20.35
N LEU A 165 -15.61 -7.28 -19.16
CA LEU A 165 -16.70 -7.23 -18.18
C LEU A 165 -17.76 -6.15 -18.49
N GLY A 166 -17.66 -5.46 -19.63
CA GLY A 166 -18.56 -4.38 -20.04
C GLY A 166 -18.17 -3.00 -19.51
N GLY A 167 -16.94 -2.82 -19.03
CA GLY A 167 -16.41 -1.52 -18.64
C GLY A 167 -16.11 -0.62 -19.85
N SER A 168 -16.17 0.70 -19.65
CA SER A 168 -15.78 1.68 -20.68
C SER A 168 -14.30 2.07 -20.57
N ASP A 169 -13.69 2.49 -21.69
CA ASP A 169 -12.29 2.95 -21.73
C ASP A 169 -12.00 4.09 -20.75
N ALA A 170 -12.90 5.07 -20.64
CA ALA A 170 -12.72 6.20 -19.74
C ALA A 170 -12.67 5.75 -18.27
N ASN A 171 -13.57 4.85 -17.86
CA ASN A 171 -13.60 4.33 -16.50
C ASN A 171 -12.43 3.38 -16.24
N MET A 172 -12.04 2.58 -17.23
CA MET A 172 -10.88 1.69 -17.16
C MET A 172 -9.59 2.47 -16.85
N LYS A 173 -9.32 3.57 -17.57
CA LYS A 173 -8.15 4.42 -17.32
C LYS A 173 -8.14 4.96 -15.89
N ILE A 174 -9.27 5.49 -15.43
CA ILE A 174 -9.42 5.99 -14.07
C ILE A 174 -9.21 4.88 -13.04
N TRP A 175 -9.75 3.69 -13.30
CA TRP A 175 -9.62 2.53 -12.42
C TRP A 175 -8.18 2.06 -12.30
N ILE A 176 -7.44 1.88 -13.40
CA ILE A 176 -6.02 1.51 -13.38
C ILE A 176 -5.20 2.53 -12.58
N LEU A 177 -5.39 3.82 -12.84
CA LEU A 177 -4.66 4.87 -12.13
C LEU A 177 -4.97 4.85 -10.62
N LYS A 178 -6.24 4.64 -10.24
CA LYS A 178 -6.64 4.50 -8.83
C LYS A 178 -6.06 3.25 -8.18
N LEU A 179 -6.11 2.11 -8.87
CA LEU A 179 -5.58 0.83 -8.41
C LEU A 179 -4.09 0.97 -8.09
N LEU A 180 -3.28 1.43 -9.05
CA LEU A 180 -1.84 1.61 -8.87
C LEU A 180 -1.53 2.67 -7.81
N SER A 181 -2.27 3.79 -7.78
CA SER A 181 -2.10 4.83 -6.75
C SER A 181 -2.40 4.32 -5.34
N GLN A 182 -3.21 3.28 -5.18
CA GLN A 182 -3.49 2.69 -3.87
C GLN A 182 -2.50 1.58 -3.54
N ASN A 183 -2.22 0.70 -4.50
CA ASN A 183 -1.34 -0.43 -4.29
C ASN A 183 -0.65 -0.90 -5.58
N PRO A 184 0.69 -0.76 -5.68
CA PRO A 184 1.43 -1.21 -6.86
C PRO A 184 1.68 -2.72 -6.91
N PHE A 185 1.46 -3.45 -5.82
CA PHE A 185 1.82 -4.87 -5.73
C PHE A 185 1.00 -5.77 -6.64
N ILE A 186 -0.08 -5.27 -7.25
CA ILE A 186 -0.77 -5.96 -8.34
C ILE A 186 0.19 -6.28 -9.51
N LEU A 187 1.21 -5.45 -9.73
CA LEU A 187 2.24 -5.65 -10.78
C LEU A 187 3.19 -6.82 -10.47
N LEU A 188 3.16 -7.37 -9.27
CA LEU A 188 3.92 -8.57 -8.93
C LEU A 188 3.20 -9.87 -9.31
N HIS A 189 1.91 -9.81 -9.63
CA HIS A 189 1.15 -10.96 -10.11
C HIS A 189 1.48 -11.29 -11.57
N THR A 190 1.13 -12.51 -11.97
CA THR A 190 1.12 -12.89 -13.39
C THR A 190 -0.25 -12.60 -13.99
N SER A 191 -0.30 -12.44 -15.31
CA SER A 191 -1.56 -12.34 -16.06
C SER A 191 -2.48 -13.53 -15.80
N THR A 192 -1.91 -14.72 -15.63
CA THR A 192 -2.63 -15.95 -15.28
C THR A 192 -3.34 -15.84 -13.94
N THR A 193 -2.67 -15.35 -12.89
CA THR A 193 -3.30 -15.20 -11.56
C THR A 193 -4.49 -14.24 -11.60
N ILE A 194 -4.41 -13.17 -12.40
CA ILE A 194 -5.52 -12.21 -12.57
C ILE A 194 -6.71 -12.90 -13.25
N GLN A 195 -6.46 -13.74 -14.26
CA GLN A 195 -7.49 -14.50 -14.96
C GLN A 195 -8.12 -15.57 -14.06
N GLU A 196 -7.33 -16.34 -13.33
CA GLU A 196 -7.80 -17.35 -12.38
C GLU A 196 -8.72 -16.75 -11.31
N ASN A 197 -8.39 -15.56 -10.81
CA ASN A 197 -9.22 -14.83 -9.85
C ASN A 197 -10.58 -14.44 -10.45
N LEU A 198 -10.61 -14.03 -11.72
CA LEU A 198 -11.84 -13.70 -12.41
C LEU A 198 -12.69 -14.94 -12.65
N GLU A 199 -12.08 -16.00 -13.18
CA GLU A 199 -12.75 -17.27 -13.43
C GLU A 199 -13.35 -17.85 -12.16
N PHE A 200 -12.65 -17.71 -11.02
CA PHE A 200 -13.19 -18.12 -9.73
C PHE A 200 -14.50 -17.41 -9.41
N LEU A 201 -14.57 -16.08 -9.60
CA LEU A 201 -15.80 -15.32 -9.35
C LEU A 201 -16.92 -15.75 -10.30
N GLN A 202 -16.62 -15.93 -11.59
CA GLN A 202 -17.61 -16.39 -12.56
C GLN A 202 -18.13 -17.81 -12.27
N LYS A 203 -17.26 -18.73 -11.81
CA LYS A 203 -17.65 -20.09 -11.35
C LYS A 203 -18.53 -20.07 -10.10
N ASN A 204 -18.53 -18.96 -9.35
CA ASN A 204 -19.39 -18.73 -8.19
C ASN A 204 -20.62 -17.87 -8.55
N ASP A 205 -21.08 -17.92 -9.81
CA ASP A 205 -22.29 -17.26 -10.32
C ASP A 205 -22.31 -15.73 -10.20
N PHE A 206 -21.13 -15.07 -10.10
CA PHE A 206 -21.07 -13.62 -10.27
C PHE A 206 -21.17 -13.26 -11.74
N THR A 207 -22.10 -12.38 -12.08
CA THR A 207 -22.21 -11.83 -13.44
C THR A 207 -21.06 -10.87 -13.74
N ASP A 208 -20.75 -10.68 -15.02
CA ASP A 208 -19.68 -9.76 -15.43
C ASP A 208 -19.86 -8.34 -14.86
N LYS A 209 -21.10 -7.86 -14.80
CA LYS A 209 -21.45 -6.56 -14.21
C LYS A 209 -21.17 -6.52 -12.69
N GLU A 210 -21.45 -7.60 -11.98
CA GLU A 210 -21.17 -7.72 -10.55
C GLU A 210 -19.67 -7.80 -10.28
N VAL A 211 -18.92 -8.55 -11.09
CA VAL A 211 -17.45 -8.58 -11.01
C VAL A 211 -16.89 -7.19 -11.28
N LEU A 212 -17.35 -6.49 -12.32
CA LEU A 212 -16.94 -5.12 -12.61
C LEU A 212 -17.22 -4.17 -11.43
N GLN A 213 -18.39 -4.33 -10.79
CA GLN A 213 -18.74 -3.59 -9.58
C GLN A 213 -17.76 -3.91 -8.43
N LEU A 214 -17.39 -5.17 -8.23
CA LEU A 214 -16.41 -5.58 -7.22
C LEU A 214 -15.04 -4.97 -7.49
N LEU A 215 -14.52 -4.99 -8.72
CA LEU A 215 -13.24 -4.41 -9.08
C LEU A 215 -13.14 -2.92 -8.71
N SER A 216 -14.25 -2.18 -8.81
CA SER A 216 -14.31 -0.78 -8.40
C SER A 216 -14.26 -0.58 -6.88
N LYS A 217 -14.77 -1.55 -6.11
CA LYS A 217 -14.86 -1.50 -4.63
C LYS A 217 -13.66 -2.11 -3.92
N LEU A 218 -13.01 -3.10 -4.53
CA LEU A 218 -11.84 -3.80 -4.00
C LEU A 218 -10.62 -2.90 -3.85
N LYS A 219 -10.58 -1.73 -4.50
CA LYS A 219 -9.53 -0.72 -4.29
C LYS A 219 -8.14 -1.37 -4.47
N GLY A 220 -7.17 -0.99 -3.64
CA GLY A 220 -5.85 -1.60 -3.59
C GLY A 220 -5.80 -3.02 -3.00
N PHE A 221 -6.92 -3.74 -2.81
CA PHE A 221 -6.95 -5.13 -2.31
C PHE A 221 -7.14 -6.18 -3.41
N VAL A 222 -7.33 -5.77 -4.67
CA VAL A 222 -7.46 -6.70 -5.81
C VAL A 222 -6.31 -7.72 -5.87
N PHE A 223 -5.09 -7.29 -5.51
CA PHE A 223 -3.90 -8.16 -5.47
C PHE A 223 -3.94 -9.23 -4.35
N GLN A 224 -4.77 -9.08 -3.33
CA GLN A 224 -4.89 -10.08 -2.25
C GLN A 224 -5.81 -11.23 -2.64
N LEU A 225 -6.53 -11.11 -3.75
CA LEU A 225 -7.40 -12.16 -4.23
C LEU A 225 -6.58 -13.34 -4.74
N THR A 226 -6.96 -14.52 -4.26
CA THR A 226 -6.53 -15.82 -4.77
C THR A 226 -7.71 -16.78 -4.67
N PRO A 227 -7.89 -17.74 -5.59
CA PRO A 227 -9.01 -18.68 -5.53
C PRO A 227 -9.09 -19.41 -4.18
N ALA A 228 -7.94 -19.86 -3.66
CA ALA A 228 -7.86 -20.58 -2.39
C ALA A 228 -8.26 -19.72 -1.18
N THR A 229 -7.94 -18.42 -1.17
CA THR A 229 -8.34 -17.54 -0.06
C THR A 229 -9.82 -17.19 -0.16
N MET A 230 -10.30 -16.86 -1.36
CA MET A 230 -11.70 -16.55 -1.62
C MET A 230 -12.60 -17.74 -1.28
N GLU A 231 -12.22 -18.96 -1.66
CA GLU A 231 -13.00 -20.16 -1.35
C GLU A 231 -13.17 -20.35 0.16
N LYS A 232 -12.08 -20.28 0.93
CA LYS A 232 -12.12 -20.42 2.39
C LYS A 232 -12.94 -19.32 3.05
N SER A 233 -12.78 -18.08 2.61
CA SER A 233 -13.49 -16.93 3.19
C SER A 233 -14.99 -16.95 2.86
N LEU A 234 -15.36 -17.37 1.65
CA LEU A 234 -16.76 -17.55 1.23
C LEU A 234 -17.43 -18.69 2.00
N LEU A 235 -16.76 -19.84 2.14
CA LEU A 235 -17.28 -20.97 2.93
C LEU A 235 -17.51 -20.59 4.39
N PHE A 236 -16.54 -19.92 5.00
CA PHE A 236 -16.68 -19.39 6.36
C PHE A 236 -17.88 -18.43 6.46
N SER A 237 -17.96 -17.46 5.56
CA SER A 237 -19.03 -16.46 5.55
C SER A 237 -20.41 -17.10 5.37
N LYS A 238 -20.54 -18.07 4.45
CA LYS A 238 -21.78 -18.83 4.23
C LYS A 238 -22.25 -19.54 5.50
N HIS A 239 -21.32 -20.18 6.21
CA HIS A 239 -21.60 -20.89 7.45
C HIS A 239 -22.03 -19.93 8.56
N VAL A 240 -21.28 -18.83 8.75
CA VAL A 240 -21.52 -17.85 9.81
C VAL A 240 -22.84 -17.11 9.61
N PHE A 241 -23.13 -16.67 8.39
CA PHE A 241 -24.38 -15.97 8.06
C PHE A 241 -25.58 -16.90 7.83
N LYS A 242 -25.34 -18.23 7.76
CA LYS A 242 -26.35 -19.25 7.47
C LYS A 242 -27.21 -18.88 6.25
N CYS A 243 -26.55 -18.51 5.16
CA CYS A 243 -27.19 -17.95 3.98
C CYS A 243 -27.03 -18.86 2.75
N SER A 244 -27.94 -18.70 1.79
CA SER A 244 -27.83 -19.31 0.45
C SER A 244 -26.70 -18.68 -0.36
N ASP A 245 -26.33 -19.31 -1.47
CA ASP A 245 -25.30 -18.78 -2.38
C ASP A 245 -25.69 -17.42 -2.96
N ARG A 246 -26.99 -17.22 -3.27
CA ARG A 246 -27.49 -15.93 -3.75
C ARG A 246 -27.30 -14.83 -2.70
N GLU A 247 -27.71 -15.10 -1.47
CA GLU A 247 -27.57 -14.14 -0.36
C GLU A 247 -26.10 -13.87 -0.03
N LEU A 248 -25.22 -14.87 -0.15
CA LEU A 248 -23.78 -14.70 0.01
C LEU A 248 -23.21 -13.74 -1.04
N ARG A 249 -23.59 -13.89 -2.32
CA ARG A 249 -23.17 -12.95 -3.37
C ARG A 249 -23.63 -11.53 -3.07
N GLU A 250 -24.88 -11.35 -2.64
CA GLU A 250 -25.40 -10.04 -2.24
C GLU A 250 -24.59 -9.44 -1.08
N LEU A 251 -24.16 -10.26 -0.11
CA LEU A 251 -23.29 -9.83 0.99
C LEU A 251 -21.90 -9.41 0.50
N VAL A 252 -21.29 -10.18 -0.39
CA VAL A 252 -19.98 -9.88 -0.99
C VAL A 252 -20.01 -8.58 -1.78
N LEU A 253 -21.08 -8.32 -2.53
CA LEU A 253 -21.25 -7.07 -3.27
C LEU A 253 -21.34 -5.86 -2.33
N LYS A 254 -21.94 -6.03 -1.14
CA LYS A 254 -21.97 -4.99 -0.10
C LYS A 254 -20.63 -4.85 0.63
N CYS A 255 -19.92 -5.96 0.86
CA CYS A 255 -18.69 -6.02 1.64
C CYS A 255 -17.63 -6.91 0.95
N PRO A 256 -16.86 -6.35 -0.01
CA PRO A 256 -15.83 -7.11 -0.73
C PRO A 256 -14.70 -7.64 0.16
N ALA A 257 -14.56 -7.13 1.38
CA ALA A 257 -13.67 -7.68 2.41
C ALA A 257 -13.87 -9.17 2.69
N LEU A 258 -15.06 -9.70 2.43
CA LEU A 258 -15.35 -11.13 2.51
C LEU A 258 -14.57 -11.97 1.48
N LEU A 259 -13.98 -11.35 0.46
CA LEU A 259 -13.16 -12.05 -0.55
C LEU A 259 -11.67 -12.09 -0.20
N TYR A 260 -11.13 -11.05 0.45
CA TYR A 260 -9.68 -10.89 0.60
C TYR A 260 -9.16 -11.06 2.02
N TYR A 261 -10.01 -10.97 3.05
CA TYR A 261 -9.56 -11.32 4.40
C TYR A 261 -9.49 -12.83 4.60
N SER A 262 -8.45 -13.26 5.31
CA SER A 262 -8.32 -14.65 5.73
C SER A 262 -9.40 -14.99 6.77
N VAL A 263 -9.72 -16.28 6.88
CA VAL A 263 -10.71 -16.77 7.86
C VAL A 263 -10.39 -16.31 9.30
N PRO A 264 -9.15 -16.39 9.81
CA PRO A 264 -8.85 -15.89 11.16
C PRO A 264 -9.16 -14.40 11.35
N VAL A 265 -8.94 -13.56 10.33
CA VAL A 265 -9.24 -12.13 10.41
C VAL A 265 -10.75 -11.88 10.39
N LEU A 266 -11.49 -12.62 9.57
CA LEU A 266 -12.96 -12.53 9.54
C LEU A 266 -13.58 -13.02 10.84
N GLU A 267 -13.07 -14.12 11.39
CA GLU A 267 -13.49 -14.69 12.68
C GLU A 267 -13.24 -13.72 13.82
N GLU A 268 -12.03 -13.16 13.94
CA GLU A 268 -11.70 -12.14 14.95
C GLU A 268 -12.66 -10.95 14.90
N ARG A 269 -12.93 -10.42 13.69
CA ARG A 269 -13.83 -9.27 13.51
C ARG A 269 -15.27 -9.63 13.85
N PHE A 270 -15.72 -10.81 13.46
CA PHE A 270 -17.07 -11.28 13.73
C PHE A 270 -17.29 -11.47 15.23
N GLU A 271 -16.39 -12.19 15.90
CA GLU A 271 -16.43 -12.34 17.36
C GLU A 271 -16.33 -11.01 18.09
N GLY A 272 -15.50 -10.10 17.60
CA GLY A 272 -15.38 -8.74 18.12
C GLY A 272 -16.72 -8.02 18.14
N LEU A 273 -17.50 -8.10 17.05
CA LEU A 273 -18.83 -7.51 16.96
C LEU A 273 -19.84 -8.20 17.90
N LEU A 274 -19.81 -9.53 17.96
CA LEU A 274 -20.70 -10.30 18.86
C LEU A 274 -20.45 -9.98 20.34
N LYS A 275 -19.18 -9.79 20.74
CA LYS A 275 -18.81 -9.40 22.11
C LYS A 275 -19.37 -8.04 22.53
N GLU A 276 -19.56 -7.14 21.57
CA GLU A 276 -20.22 -5.84 21.79
C GLU A 276 -21.76 -5.94 21.82
N GLY A 277 -22.31 -7.14 21.66
CA GLY A 277 -23.75 -7.42 21.68
C GLY A 277 -24.47 -7.18 20.35
N ILE A 278 -23.72 -7.06 19.25
CA ILE A 278 -24.28 -6.92 17.91
C ILE A 278 -24.70 -8.31 17.40
N SER A 279 -25.93 -8.43 16.90
CA SER A 279 -26.44 -9.70 16.38
C SER A 279 -25.93 -10.02 14.97
N VAL A 280 -25.92 -11.32 14.62
CA VAL A 280 -25.60 -11.77 13.25
C VAL A 280 -26.52 -11.12 12.20
N ALA A 281 -27.80 -10.91 12.54
CA ALA A 281 -28.77 -10.26 11.66
C ALA A 281 -28.36 -8.82 11.33
N GLN A 282 -27.96 -8.04 12.34
CA GLN A 282 -27.47 -6.66 12.13
C GLN A 282 -26.20 -6.62 11.27
N ILE A 283 -25.26 -7.55 11.49
CA ILE A 283 -24.05 -7.64 10.67
C ILE A 283 -24.43 -7.99 9.22
N ARG A 284 -25.39 -8.89 9.02
CA ARG A 284 -25.87 -9.28 7.69
C ARG A 284 -26.55 -8.12 6.96
N GLU A 285 -27.28 -7.27 7.65
CA GLU A 285 -27.88 -6.06 7.09
C GLU A 285 -26.81 -5.03 6.69
N THR A 286 -25.77 -4.89 7.54
CA THR A 286 -24.69 -3.91 7.37
C THR A 286 -23.30 -4.57 7.35
N PRO A 287 -22.97 -5.38 6.33
CA PRO A 287 -21.77 -6.21 6.36
C PRO A 287 -20.47 -5.40 6.25
N MET A 288 -20.54 -4.16 5.75
CA MET A 288 -19.39 -3.24 5.68
C MET A 288 -18.72 -2.96 7.02
N VAL A 289 -19.40 -3.20 8.14
CA VAL A 289 -18.80 -3.09 9.47
C VAL A 289 -17.61 -4.05 9.63
N LEU A 290 -17.60 -5.16 8.89
CA LEU A 290 -16.50 -6.13 8.83
C LEU A 290 -15.26 -5.60 8.09
N GLU A 291 -15.31 -4.43 7.45
CA GLU A 291 -14.10 -3.77 6.92
C GLU A 291 -13.28 -3.10 8.03
N LEU A 292 -13.89 -2.84 9.19
CA LEU A 292 -13.25 -2.20 10.33
C LEU A 292 -12.54 -3.21 11.22
N THR A 293 -11.48 -2.77 11.90
CA THR A 293 -10.87 -3.57 12.96
C THR A 293 -11.72 -3.52 14.23
N THR A 294 -11.60 -4.54 15.07
CA THR A 294 -12.29 -4.62 16.36
C THR A 294 -12.01 -3.39 17.23
N GLN A 295 -10.78 -2.86 17.24
CA GLN A 295 -10.46 -1.65 18.01
C GLN A 295 -11.20 -0.41 17.50
N ILE A 296 -11.35 -0.26 16.18
CA ILE A 296 -12.08 0.87 15.59
C ILE A 296 -13.56 0.77 15.96
N VAL A 297 -14.15 -0.42 15.86
CA VAL A 297 -15.55 -0.67 16.25
C VAL A 297 -15.76 -0.30 17.72
N GLN A 298 -14.95 -0.82 18.63
CA GLN A 298 -15.05 -0.54 20.07
C GLN A 298 -14.95 0.95 20.39
N TYR A 299 -14.00 1.66 19.77
CA TYR A 299 -13.88 3.10 19.91
C TYR A 299 -15.14 3.84 19.46
N ARG A 300 -15.69 3.47 18.29
CA ARG A 300 -16.90 4.10 17.74
C ARG A 300 -18.13 3.84 18.60
N ILE A 301 -18.30 2.61 19.08
CA ILE A 301 -19.39 2.23 20.00
C ILE A 301 -19.30 3.05 21.30
N LYS A 302 -18.12 3.14 21.92
CA LYS A 302 -17.92 3.93 23.15
C LYS A 302 -18.30 5.40 22.95
N LYS A 303 -17.90 6.00 21.83
CA LYS A 303 -18.28 7.38 21.49
C LYS A 303 -19.78 7.55 21.33
N LEU A 304 -20.43 6.67 20.56
CA LEU A 304 -21.87 6.71 20.30
C LEU A 304 -22.69 6.48 21.59
N SER A 305 -22.24 5.56 22.44
CA SER A 305 -22.86 5.30 23.75
C SER A 305 -22.85 6.53 24.66
N ALA A 306 -21.77 7.33 24.64
CA ALA A 306 -21.72 8.61 25.37
C ALA A 306 -22.78 9.62 24.90
N LEU A 307 -23.27 9.51 23.66
CA LEU A 307 -24.39 10.31 23.15
C LEU A 307 -25.76 9.68 23.43
N GLY A 308 -25.81 8.49 24.05
CA GLY A 308 -27.04 7.74 24.33
C GLY A 308 -27.52 6.88 23.16
N TYR A 309 -26.67 6.64 22.15
CA TYR A 309 -27.00 5.74 21.06
C TYR A 309 -26.68 4.29 21.46
N ASP A 310 -27.68 3.43 21.45
CA ASP A 310 -27.50 1.99 21.67
C ASP A 310 -27.31 1.27 20.33
N VAL A 311 -26.10 0.74 20.13
CA VAL A 311 -25.72 -0.02 18.94
C VAL A 311 -26.36 -1.41 18.94
N LYS A 312 -26.72 -1.95 20.11
CA LYS A 312 -27.31 -3.29 20.23
C LYS A 312 -28.70 -3.36 19.62
N SER A 313 -29.50 -2.30 19.77
CA SER A 313 -30.85 -2.20 19.19
C SER A 313 -30.91 -1.36 17.91
N GLY A 314 -29.80 -0.69 17.55
CA GLY A 314 -29.75 0.26 16.44
C GLY A 314 -29.18 -0.32 15.13
N ASN A 315 -29.18 0.52 14.09
CA ASN A 315 -28.49 0.24 12.83
C ASN A 315 -26.97 0.47 12.98
N LEU A 316 -26.15 -0.35 12.32
CA LEU A 316 -24.69 -0.27 12.31
C LEU A 316 -24.14 0.75 11.30
N GLU A 317 -24.97 1.40 10.47
CA GLU A 317 -24.53 2.42 9.51
C GLU A 317 -23.69 3.54 10.15
N SER A 318 -24.01 3.91 11.38
CA SER A 318 -23.27 4.92 12.16
C SER A 318 -21.84 4.50 12.48
N LEU A 319 -21.55 3.20 12.43
CA LEU A 319 -20.20 2.66 12.63
C LEU A 319 -19.37 2.66 11.36
N ASN A 320 -19.95 2.84 10.16
CA ASN A 320 -19.23 2.65 8.89
C ASN A 320 -18.44 3.90 8.43
N GLY A 321 -17.66 3.71 7.37
CA GLY A 321 -16.94 4.79 6.68
C GLY A 321 -15.58 5.12 7.28
N THR A 322 -14.90 6.09 6.69
CA THR A 322 -13.58 6.55 7.14
C THR A 322 -13.66 7.22 8.50
N LYS A 323 -12.50 7.45 9.15
CA LYS A 323 -12.43 8.24 10.38
C LYS A 323 -13.10 9.61 10.21
N LYS A 324 -12.91 10.25 9.05
CA LYS A 324 -13.50 11.57 8.74
C LYS A 324 -15.03 11.48 8.66
N ASP A 325 -15.55 10.46 7.98
CA ASP A 325 -17.00 10.26 7.83
C ASP A 325 -17.67 10.01 9.19
N PHE A 326 -17.03 9.17 10.02
CA PHE A 326 -17.52 8.88 11.37
C PHE A 326 -17.55 10.14 12.24
N GLU A 327 -16.46 10.91 12.31
CA GLU A 327 -16.40 12.12 13.15
C GLU A 327 -17.39 13.20 12.67
N ALA A 328 -17.60 13.33 11.36
CA ALA A 328 -18.61 14.24 10.81
C ALA A 328 -20.04 13.82 11.18
N ASN A 329 -20.35 12.52 11.09
CA ASN A 329 -21.66 12.00 11.51
C ASN A 329 -21.86 12.10 13.02
N TYR A 330 -20.82 11.83 13.80
CA TYR A 330 -20.82 12.00 15.25
C TYR A 330 -21.17 13.43 15.66
N GLY A 331 -20.54 14.45 15.05
CA GLY A 331 -20.84 15.86 15.32
C GLY A 331 -22.28 16.25 14.94
N LYS A 332 -22.86 15.66 13.88
CA LYS A 332 -24.28 15.85 13.54
C LYS A 332 -25.21 15.24 14.60
N ILE A 333 -24.87 14.10 15.18
CA ILE A 333 -25.67 13.47 16.23
C ILE A 333 -25.60 14.30 17.52
N GLN A 334 -24.40 14.76 17.90
CA GLN A 334 -24.20 15.62 19.06
C GLN A 334 -25.01 16.93 18.94
N SER A 335 -24.88 17.64 17.82
CA SER A 335 -25.61 18.90 17.60
C SER A 335 -27.14 18.74 17.58
N LYS A 336 -27.67 17.58 17.15
CA LYS A 336 -29.12 17.30 17.24
C LYS A 336 -29.61 17.16 18.68
N LYS A 337 -28.78 16.64 19.58
CA LYS A 337 -29.11 16.47 21.01
C LYS A 337 -29.04 17.80 21.77
N GLU A 338 -28.21 18.72 21.31
CA GLU A 338 -28.05 20.07 21.89
C GLU A 338 -29.11 21.09 21.40
N ARG A 339 -29.94 20.74 20.40
CA ARG A 339 -31.02 21.64 19.94
C ARG A 339 -32.12 21.72 21.01
N PRO A 340 -32.48 22.94 21.47
CA PRO A 340 -33.64 23.12 22.34
C PRO A 340 -34.91 22.59 21.66
N ILE A 341 -35.80 21.96 22.44
CA ILE A 341 -37.09 21.43 21.99
C ILE A 341 -38.05 22.55 21.51
N PHE A 342 -37.72 23.81 21.76
CA PHE A 342 -38.54 24.96 21.40
C PHE A 342 -38.38 25.33 19.92
N ASN A 343 -39.44 25.13 19.14
CA ASN A 343 -39.64 25.76 17.85
C ASN A 343 -40.39 27.10 18.06
N PRO A 344 -39.75 28.27 17.95
CA PRO A 344 -40.38 29.56 18.23
C PRO A 344 -41.43 30.02 17.21
N VAL A 345 -41.77 29.19 16.21
CA VAL A 345 -42.66 29.58 15.08
C VAL A 345 -44.01 28.84 15.10
N ALA A 346 -44.40 28.18 16.20
CA ALA A 346 -45.75 27.62 16.33
C ALA A 346 -46.73 28.72 16.81
N PRO A 347 -47.77 29.10 16.04
CA PRO A 347 -48.78 30.04 16.50
C PRO A 347 -49.55 29.44 17.67
N ILE A 348 -49.62 30.16 18.78
CA ILE A 348 -50.46 29.80 19.93
C ILE A 348 -51.88 30.24 19.56
N HIS A 349 -52.76 29.28 19.26
CA HIS A 349 -54.20 29.54 19.28
C HIS A 349 -54.62 29.71 20.74
N ILE A 350 -54.91 30.96 21.13
CA ILE A 350 -55.63 31.29 22.34
C ILE A 350 -57.09 31.42 21.89
N GLU A 351 -57.96 30.53 22.37
CA GLU A 351 -59.41 30.74 22.29
C GLU A 351 -59.83 31.71 23.41
N ASP A 352 -60.76 32.61 23.07
CA ASP A 352 -61.16 33.83 23.79
C ASP A 352 -61.69 33.65 25.21
#